data_AF-A0A1F6R7S3-F1
#
_entry.id   AF-A0A1F6R7S3-F1
#
_cell.length_a   1.000
_cell.length_b   1.000
_cell.length_c   1.000
_cell.angle_alpha   90.00
_cell.angle_beta   90.00
_cell.angle_gamma   90.00
#
_symmetry.space_group_name_H-M   'P 1'
#
loop_
_entity.id
_entity.type
_entity.pdbx_description
1 polymer ?
#
loop_
_entity_poly.entity_id
_entity_poly.type
_entity_poly.pdbx_seq_one_letter_code
_entity_poly.pdbx_strand_id
1 'polypeptide(L)'
;MNLKDQFPIHVDFIVVLIIIFAVVVVGWRLWYEPARDKIAINAYKIAMNSMRSMVESCDVSGGKILSGKPGNPICQPNTAGTYLDVMRRCNPEPPNYAVIKIKNGGWILTTQNGNNEPWSCRGCSISCSQDKCETRGNCY
;
A
#
# COMPACT_ATOMS: atom_id res chain seq x y z
N MET A 1 3.65 64.20 -5.26
CA MET A 1 3.45 62.78 -5.64
C MET A 1 2.29 62.24 -4.81
N ASN A 2 1.18 61.93 -5.47
CA ASN A 2 -0.09 61.58 -4.83
C ASN A 2 -0.07 60.12 -4.37
N LEU A 3 -0.39 59.88 -3.09
CA LEU A 3 -0.48 58.54 -2.48
C LEU A 3 -1.61 57.65 -3.06
N LYS A 4 -2.40 58.16 -4.00
CA LYS A 4 -3.54 57.45 -4.59
C LYS A 4 -3.15 56.50 -5.73
N ASP A 5 -1.98 56.70 -6.34
CA ASP A 5 -1.50 55.89 -7.47
C ASP A 5 -0.66 54.67 -7.05
N GLN A 6 -0.33 54.51 -5.77
CA GLN A 6 0.43 53.36 -5.25
C GLN A 6 -0.43 52.17 -4.80
N PHE A 7 -1.72 52.38 -4.57
CA PHE A 7 -2.63 51.31 -4.11
C PHE A 7 -2.98 50.23 -5.15
N PRO A 8 -3.21 50.52 -6.45
CA PRO A 8 -3.62 49.47 -7.39
C PRO A 8 -2.50 48.46 -7.68
N ILE A 9 -1.24 48.92 -7.71
CA ILE A 9 -0.08 48.08 -8.01
C ILE A 9 0.14 47.00 -6.94
N HIS A 10 -0.09 47.31 -5.67
CA HIS A 10 0.04 46.33 -4.59
C HIS A 10 -1.08 45.29 -4.59
N VAL A 11 -2.32 45.69 -4.91
CA VAL A 11 -3.44 44.76 -5.00
C VAL A 11 -3.28 43.82 -6.19
N ASP A 12 -2.88 44.34 -7.37
CA ASP A 12 -2.65 43.53 -8.56
C ASP A 12 -1.50 42.53 -8.36
N PHE A 13 -0.42 42.94 -7.67
CA PHE A 13 0.70 42.06 -7.37
C PHE A 13 0.30 40.90 -6.44
N ILE A 14 -0.53 41.17 -5.43
CA ILE A 14 -1.05 40.13 -4.52
C ILE A 14 -1.95 39.15 -5.26
N VAL A 15 -2.81 39.63 -6.16
CA VAL A 15 -3.70 38.79 -6.97
C VAL A 15 -2.89 37.84 -7.86
N VAL A 16 -1.85 38.34 -8.53
CA VAL A 16 -0.96 37.50 -9.36
C VAL A 16 -0.25 36.43 -8.52
N LEU A 17 0.24 36.78 -7.33
CA LEU A 17 0.87 35.83 -6.41
C LEU A 17 -0.08 34.72 -5.98
N ILE A 18 -1.34 35.05 -5.67
CA ILE A 18 -2.38 34.07 -5.29
C ILE A 18 -2.66 33.12 -6.46
N ILE A 19 -2.75 33.63 -7.69
CA ILE A 19 -2.99 32.80 -8.88
C ILE A 19 -1.82 31.84 -9.10
N ILE A 20 -0.57 32.30 -9.00
CA ILE A 20 0.61 31.44 -9.13
C ILE A 20 0.60 30.36 -8.04
N PHE A 21 0.30 30.73 -6.79
CA PHE A 21 0.23 29.79 -5.68
C PHE A 21 -0.87 28.75 -5.89
N ALA A 22 -2.04 29.15 -6.39
CA ALA A 22 -3.13 28.25 -6.72
C ALA A 22 -2.74 27.26 -7.82
N VAL A 23 -2.07 27.71 -8.88
CA VAL A 23 -1.57 26.83 -9.95
C VAL A 23 -0.53 25.84 -9.42
N VAL A 24 0.39 26.28 -8.55
CA VAL A 24 1.39 25.40 -7.94
C VAL A 24 0.73 24.35 -7.05
N VAL A 25 -0.24 24.74 -6.20
CA VAL A 25 -0.95 23.81 -5.30
C VAL A 25 -1.80 22.80 -6.08
N VAL A 26 -2.54 23.26 -7.09
CA VAL A 26 -3.36 22.40 -7.95
C VAL A 26 -2.48 21.47 -8.78
N GLY A 27 -1.38 21.98 -9.34
CA GLY A 27 -0.38 21.17 -10.04
C GLY A 27 0.24 20.12 -9.12
N TRP A 28 0.57 20.46 -7.88
CA TRP A 28 1.07 19.50 -6.91
C TRP A 28 0.03 18.41 -6.59
N ARG A 29 -1.22 18.77 -6.33
CA ARG A 29 -2.30 17.80 -6.05
C ARG A 29 -2.51 16.82 -7.19
N LEU A 30 -2.61 17.32 -8.43
CA LEU A 30 -2.91 16.50 -9.60
C LEU A 30 -1.80 15.51 -9.96
N TRP A 31 -0.53 15.87 -9.76
CA TRP A 31 0.60 15.04 -10.19
C TRP A 31 1.22 14.21 -9.06
N TYR A 32 1.20 14.70 -7.82
CA TYR A 32 1.90 14.07 -6.71
C TYR A 32 1.10 12.95 -6.02
N GLU A 33 -0.23 13.08 -5.97
CA GLU A 33 -1.11 12.03 -5.41
C GLU A 33 -1.04 10.70 -6.21
N PRO A 34 -1.20 10.67 -7.56
CA PRO A 34 -1.15 9.42 -8.31
C PRO A 34 0.24 8.78 -8.31
N ALA A 35 1.31 9.56 -8.26
CA ALA A 35 2.67 9.04 -8.19
C ALA A 35 2.94 8.29 -6.88
N ARG A 36 2.43 8.79 -5.74
CA ARG A 36 2.57 8.13 -4.45
C ARG A 36 1.78 6.83 -4.37
N ASP A 37 0.60 6.79 -4.97
CA ASP A 37 -0.25 5.60 -4.96
C ASP A 37 0.37 4.46 -5.78
N LYS A 38 0.98 4.76 -6.94
CA LYS A 38 1.73 3.77 -7.73
C LYS A 38 2.90 3.17 -6.96
N ILE A 39 3.66 4.00 -6.23
CA ILE A 39 4.78 3.53 -5.42
C ILE A 39 4.28 2.61 -4.29
N ALA A 40 3.18 2.97 -3.64
CA ALA A 40 2.58 2.15 -2.58
C ALA A 40 2.07 0.80 -3.12
N ILE A 41 1.38 0.79 -4.26
CA ILE A 41 0.90 -0.43 -4.91
C ILE A 41 2.06 -1.33 -5.37
N ASN A 42 3.14 -0.75 -5.93
CA ASN A 42 4.31 -1.54 -6.32
C ASN A 42 5.03 -2.13 -5.11
N ALA A 43 5.20 -1.37 -4.03
CA ALA A 43 5.72 -1.90 -2.78
C ALA A 43 4.82 -3.04 -2.24
N TYR A 44 3.50 -2.89 -2.33
CA TYR A 44 2.53 -3.91 -1.94
C TYR A 44 2.68 -5.20 -2.77
N LYS A 45 2.84 -5.10 -4.10
CA LYS A 45 3.10 -6.26 -4.98
C LYS A 45 4.40 -6.98 -4.61
N ILE A 46 5.48 -6.23 -4.41
CA ILE A 46 6.79 -6.79 -4.04
C ILE A 46 6.69 -7.50 -2.68
N ALA A 47 6.04 -6.87 -1.71
CA ALA A 47 5.81 -7.44 -0.39
C ALA A 47 5.06 -8.76 -0.50
N MET A 48 3.91 -8.78 -1.20
CA MET A 48 3.09 -9.98 -1.34
C MET A 48 3.82 -11.12 -2.03
N ASN A 49 4.65 -10.84 -3.04
CA ASN A 49 5.50 -11.85 -3.66
C ASN A 49 6.57 -12.40 -2.71
N SER A 50 7.22 -11.55 -1.91
CA SER A 50 8.18 -11.99 -0.89
C SER A 50 7.49 -12.90 0.15
N MET A 51 6.32 -12.47 0.62
CA MET A 51 5.51 -13.23 1.58
C MET A 51 5.05 -14.57 1.01
N ARG A 52 4.71 -14.61 -0.28
CA ARG A 52 4.40 -15.85 -0.98
C ARG A 52 5.58 -16.83 -0.87
N SER A 53 6.79 -16.39 -1.18
CA SER A 53 7.99 -17.25 -1.11
C SER A 53 8.28 -17.73 0.33
N MET A 54 8.03 -16.89 1.34
CA MET A 54 8.18 -17.31 2.73
C MET A 54 7.15 -18.37 3.13
N VAL A 55 5.88 -18.18 2.76
CA VAL A 55 4.83 -19.16 3.00
C VAL A 55 5.11 -20.47 2.26
N GLU A 56 5.60 -20.40 1.03
CA GLU A 56 6.01 -21.56 0.24
C GLU A 56 7.15 -22.33 0.93
N SER A 57 8.17 -21.63 1.43
CA SER A 57 9.26 -22.23 2.21
C SER A 57 8.73 -22.98 3.46
N CYS A 58 7.77 -22.38 4.17
CA CYS A 58 7.11 -23.04 5.29
C CYS A 58 6.40 -24.34 4.87
N ASP A 59 5.62 -24.27 3.79
CA ASP A 59 4.83 -25.39 3.30
C ASP A 59 5.73 -26.56 2.82
N VAL A 60 6.80 -26.26 2.09
CA VAL A 60 7.80 -27.25 1.63
C VAL A 60 8.55 -27.88 2.80
N SER A 61 8.84 -27.12 3.86
CA SER A 61 9.47 -27.66 5.08
C SER A 61 8.56 -28.55 5.92
N GLY A 62 7.28 -28.70 5.55
CA GLY A 62 6.28 -29.45 6.31
C GLY A 62 5.79 -28.72 7.57
N GLY A 63 6.12 -27.43 7.69
CA GLY A 63 5.72 -26.60 8.83
C GLY A 63 4.25 -26.17 8.75
N LYS A 64 3.70 -25.78 9.90
CA LYS A 64 2.34 -25.22 9.98
C LYS A 64 2.40 -23.74 9.66
N ILE A 65 1.76 -23.34 8.56
CA ILE A 65 1.61 -21.92 8.19
C ILE A 65 0.66 -21.25 9.20
N LEU A 66 1.06 -20.11 9.73
CA LEU A 66 0.32 -19.31 10.69
C LEU A 66 -0.18 -18.03 10.02
N SER A 67 -1.39 -17.59 10.35
CA SER A 67 -1.88 -16.25 9.98
C SER A 67 -1.53 -15.26 11.10
N GLY A 68 -1.31 -13.99 10.78
CA GLY A 68 -0.89 -13.03 11.81
C GLY A 68 -0.66 -11.62 11.34
N LYS A 69 -0.23 -10.79 12.29
CA LYS A 69 0.13 -9.38 12.05
C LYS A 69 1.59 -9.29 11.58
N PRO A 70 2.01 -8.16 11.00
CA PRO A 70 3.42 -7.88 10.77
C PRO A 70 4.24 -8.12 12.05
N GLY A 71 5.38 -8.80 11.92
CA GLY A 71 6.24 -9.23 13.03
C GLY A 71 5.95 -10.64 13.57
N ASN A 72 4.77 -11.22 13.31
CA ASN A 72 4.48 -12.59 13.74
C ASN A 72 5.22 -13.61 12.86
N PRO A 73 5.61 -14.78 13.40
CA PRO A 73 6.20 -15.85 12.60
C PRO A 73 5.19 -16.38 11.57
N ILE A 74 5.68 -16.67 10.37
CA ILE A 74 4.88 -17.23 9.28
C ILE A 74 4.69 -18.74 9.46
N CYS A 75 5.65 -19.41 10.10
CA CYS A 75 5.70 -20.86 10.19
C CYS A 75 5.95 -21.34 11.62
N GLN A 76 5.45 -22.53 11.95
CA GLN A 76 5.82 -23.28 13.14
C GLN A 76 6.30 -24.70 12.78
N PRO A 77 7.53 -25.10 13.14
CA PRO A 77 8.60 -24.28 13.74
C PRO A 77 9.04 -23.13 12.81
N ASN A 78 9.64 -22.07 13.36
CA ASN A 78 9.94 -20.84 12.60
C ASN A 78 11.09 -21.01 11.60
N THR A 79 10.77 -21.58 10.44
CA THR A 79 11.70 -21.83 9.33
C THR A 79 11.62 -20.78 8.22
N ALA A 80 10.55 -19.99 8.19
CA ALA A 80 10.23 -19.08 7.07
C ALA A 80 10.35 -17.59 7.41
N GLY A 81 10.66 -17.22 8.66
CA GLY A 81 10.73 -15.82 9.10
C GLY A 81 9.38 -15.25 9.53
N THR A 82 9.25 -13.91 9.50
CA THR A 82 8.11 -13.16 10.04
C THR A 82 7.39 -12.32 8.98
N TYR A 83 6.13 -11.99 9.28
CA TYR A 83 5.31 -11.12 8.43
C TYR A 83 5.89 -9.71 8.30
N LEU A 84 5.98 -9.18 7.08
CA LEU A 84 6.60 -7.88 6.79
C LEU A 84 5.69 -6.70 7.15
N ASP A 85 6.27 -5.60 7.65
CA ASP A 85 5.55 -4.33 7.93
C ASP A 85 5.81 -3.25 6.87
N VAL A 86 5.76 -3.65 5.60
CA VAL A 86 6.11 -2.77 4.46
C VAL A 86 4.91 -2.04 3.87
N MET A 87 3.71 -2.32 4.37
CA MET A 87 2.45 -1.81 3.81
C MET A 87 1.97 -0.51 4.47
N ARG A 88 2.78 0.11 5.34
CA ARG A 88 2.46 1.41 5.99
C ARG A 88 2.15 2.53 4.99
N ARG A 89 2.65 2.45 3.75
CA ARG A 89 2.41 3.46 2.69
C ARG A 89 1.00 3.41 2.10
N CYS A 90 0.25 2.34 2.34
CA CYS A 90 -1.05 2.09 1.74
C CYS A 90 -2.25 2.65 2.51
N ASN A 91 -2.01 3.27 3.68
CA ASN A 91 -2.94 3.94 4.61
C ASN A 91 -4.45 3.68 4.40
N PRO A 92 -5.20 3.09 5.36
CA PRO A 92 -4.87 3.04 6.79
C PRO A 92 -4.44 1.67 7.29
N GLU A 93 -3.52 1.72 8.27
CA GLU A 93 -2.91 0.62 9.05
C GLU A 93 -2.30 -0.57 8.28
N PRO A 94 -1.24 -1.21 8.82
CA PRO A 94 -0.71 -2.44 8.25
C PRO A 94 -1.80 -3.53 8.27
N PRO A 95 -2.01 -4.28 7.18
CA PRO A 95 -2.95 -5.37 7.20
C PRO A 95 -2.44 -6.53 8.05
N ASN A 96 -3.37 -7.32 8.54
CA ASN A 96 -3.10 -8.68 8.97
C ASN A 96 -2.98 -9.55 7.73
N TYR A 97 -2.15 -10.58 7.80
CA TYR A 97 -2.01 -11.58 6.77
C TYR A 97 -2.77 -12.83 7.15
N ALA A 98 -3.64 -13.27 6.25
CA ALA A 98 -4.44 -14.47 6.40
C ALA A 98 -3.99 -15.50 5.38
N VAL A 99 -3.59 -16.68 5.87
CA VAL A 99 -3.28 -17.84 5.04
C VAL A 99 -4.29 -18.95 5.29
N ILE A 100 -4.92 -19.40 4.21
CA ILE A 100 -5.91 -20.47 4.23
C ILE A 100 -5.35 -21.65 3.43
N LYS A 101 -5.22 -22.82 4.07
CA LYS A 101 -4.93 -24.06 3.33
C LYS A 101 -6.16 -24.51 2.57
N ILE A 102 -6.01 -24.80 1.28
CA ILE A 102 -7.08 -25.34 0.43
C ILE A 102 -7.05 -26.87 0.44
N LYS A 103 -8.22 -27.50 0.30
CA LYS A 103 -8.40 -28.96 0.41
C LYS A 103 -7.50 -29.80 -0.50
N ASN A 104 -7.02 -29.22 -1.60
CA ASN A 104 -6.16 -29.90 -2.58
C ASN A 104 -4.66 -29.76 -2.30
N GLY A 105 -4.24 -29.34 -1.10
CA GLY A 105 -2.82 -29.31 -0.73
C GLY A 105 -2.07 -28.02 -1.10
N GLY A 106 -2.79 -26.93 -1.36
CA GLY A 106 -2.20 -25.61 -1.57
C GLY A 106 -2.59 -24.62 -0.46
N TRP A 107 -2.24 -23.35 -0.64
CA TRP A 107 -2.61 -22.28 0.26
C TRP A 107 -2.92 -20.99 -0.50
N ILE A 108 -3.68 -20.12 0.14
CA ILE A 108 -3.99 -18.79 -0.35
C ILE A 108 -3.63 -17.78 0.75
N LEU A 109 -2.71 -16.88 0.44
CA LEU A 109 -2.34 -15.72 1.24
C LEU A 109 -3.18 -14.52 0.79
N THR A 110 -3.80 -13.86 1.76
CA THR A 110 -4.57 -12.63 1.58
C THR A 110 -4.25 -11.63 2.69
N THR A 111 -4.63 -10.37 2.47
CA THR A 111 -4.54 -9.32 3.48
C THR A 111 -5.93 -8.97 4.02
N GLN A 112 -6.03 -8.80 5.33
CA GLN A 112 -7.25 -8.48 6.06
C GLN A 112 -7.03 -7.30 7.00
N ASN A 113 -8.10 -6.56 7.31
CA ASN A 113 -8.05 -5.49 8.30
C ASN A 113 -8.16 -6.06 9.74
N GLY A 114 -8.21 -5.18 10.75
CA GLY A 114 -8.38 -5.58 12.16
C GLY A 114 -9.68 -6.35 12.46
N ASN A 115 -10.66 -6.31 11.55
CA ASN A 115 -11.97 -6.97 11.67
C ASN A 115 -12.08 -8.24 10.80
N ASN A 116 -10.96 -8.75 10.27
CA ASN A 116 -10.89 -9.88 9.33
C ASN A 116 -11.60 -9.64 7.97
N GLU A 117 -11.89 -8.40 7.62
CA GLU A 117 -12.45 -8.06 6.30
C GLU A 117 -11.33 -7.90 5.28
N PRO A 118 -11.61 -8.10 3.97
CA PRO A 118 -10.60 -7.91 2.92
C PRO A 118 -9.98 -6.52 2.99
N TRP A 119 -8.64 -6.46 3.04
CA TRP A 119 -7.90 -5.20 3.03
C TRP A 119 -7.34 -4.92 1.63
N SER A 120 -7.38 -3.65 1.23
CA SER A 120 -6.85 -3.19 -0.05
C SER A 120 -5.98 -1.94 0.14
N CYS A 121 -4.84 -1.90 -0.57
CA CYS A 121 -3.99 -0.74 -0.68
C CYS A 121 -4.52 0.17 -1.79
N ARG A 122 -5.09 1.35 -1.47
CA ARG A 122 -5.59 2.31 -2.48
C ARG A 122 -6.56 1.68 -3.50
N GLY A 123 -7.38 0.74 -3.06
CA GLY A 123 -8.30 -0.02 -3.94
C GLY A 123 -7.65 -1.16 -4.73
N CYS A 124 -6.36 -1.44 -4.50
CA CYS A 124 -5.66 -2.64 -4.98
C CYS A 124 -5.65 -3.73 -3.91
N SER A 125 -6.16 -4.90 -4.23
CA SER A 125 -6.09 -6.09 -3.38
C SER A 125 -5.25 -7.17 -4.06
N ILE A 126 -4.43 -7.89 -3.30
CA ILE A 126 -3.60 -8.96 -3.82
C ILE A 126 -3.87 -10.24 -3.04
N SER A 127 -4.04 -11.32 -3.77
CA SER A 127 -4.11 -12.67 -3.22
C SER A 127 -3.02 -13.52 -3.87
N CYS A 128 -2.22 -14.20 -3.06
CA CYS A 128 -1.16 -15.07 -3.55
C CYS A 128 -1.50 -16.53 -3.30
N SER A 129 -1.18 -17.35 -4.29
CA SER A 129 -1.22 -18.81 -4.24
C SER A 129 0.19 -19.36 -4.49
N GLN A 130 0.35 -20.69 -4.45
CA GLN A 130 1.60 -21.35 -4.78
C GLN A 130 2.12 -20.99 -6.18
N ASP A 131 1.26 -20.68 -7.16
CA ASP A 131 1.69 -20.44 -8.55
C ASP A 131 1.88 -18.96 -8.88
N LYS A 132 1.01 -18.10 -8.35
CA LYS A 132 1.00 -16.66 -8.70
C LYS A 132 0.30 -15.80 -7.66
N CYS A 133 0.63 -14.51 -7.69
CA CYS A 133 -0.14 -13.47 -7.02
C CYS A 133 -1.09 -12.79 -8.01
N GLU A 134 -2.38 -12.86 -7.72
CA GLU A 134 -3.44 -12.20 -8.47
C GLU A 134 -3.77 -10.85 -7.85
N THR A 135 -3.81 -9.81 -8.70
CA THR A 135 -4.22 -8.46 -8.33
C THR A 135 -5.68 -8.24 -8.71
N ARG A 136 -6.47 -7.63 -7.83
CA ARG A 136 -7.86 -7.22 -8.11
C ARG A 136 -8.09 -5.76 -7.71
N GLY A 137 -8.84 -5.04 -8.52
CA GLY A 137 -9.16 -3.63 -8.31
C GLY A 137 -8.17 -2.68 -9.01
N ASN A 138 -7.95 -1.50 -8.43
CA ASN A 138 -7.14 -0.43 -9.03
C ASN A 138 -5.65 -0.61 -8.69
N CYS A 139 -4.96 -1.50 -9.39
CA CYS A 139 -3.57 -1.87 -9.14
C CYS A 139 -2.57 -1.26 -10.15
N TYR A 140 -2.89 -0.11 -10.75
CA TYR A 140 -2.18 0.50 -11.90
C TYR A 140 -1.50 1.84 -11.59
#